data_AF-A0A2M7G791-F1
#
_entry.id   AF-A0A2M7G791-F1
#
_cell.length_a   1.000
_cell.length_b   1.000
_cell.length_c   1.000
_cell.angle_alpha   90.00
_cell.angle_beta   90.00
_cell.angle_gamma   90.00
#
_symmetry.space_group_name_H-M   'P 1'
#
loop_
_entity.id
_entity.type
_entity.pdbx_description
1 polymer ?
#
loop_
_entity_poly.entity_id
_entity_poly.type
_entity_poly.pdbx_seq_one_letter_code
_entity_poly.pdbx_strand_id
1 'polypeptide(L)'
;MQLNSLVRQLETQGKTRNDPREKQAELFLKKGMELLHQAHLEKFKQTATLSQAVDALSASIKFKRTQPEPYLALAYILFIIEDFESAIEYLRETLRISPDHPDALGLLEIITQKSALSKSSSQPPSSRPPHFVAASESEAELDYDALYDQLEAFIVQQVSRVSLFPALRPRADSKGQKEILKFYQEIKEILLSAQKQMQILEEELEVQDLQTRLQPLEVLEKRFALLLQISEQIKVILQRIESEFEIAQQQVLSLGEIENRDDFQIMEENLESLLDTTDQLADEIEGLDQKGYPAPEVEGVYAKLVSEIEKLQDGIDELASRWST
;
A
#
# COMPACT_ATOMS: atom_id res chain seq x y z
N MET A 1 -27.11 11.25 -7.82
CA MET A 1 -26.48 10.45 -8.90
C MET A 1 -27.43 9.35 -9.31
N GLN A 2 -27.87 9.29 -10.57
CA GLN A 2 -28.68 8.18 -11.06
C GLN A 2 -27.76 7.14 -11.68
N LEU A 3 -27.42 6.08 -10.93
CA LEU A 3 -26.57 4.95 -11.39
C LEU A 3 -27.00 4.42 -12.78
N ASN A 4 -28.29 4.54 -13.08
CA ASN A 4 -28.92 4.12 -14.34
C ASN A 4 -28.43 4.90 -15.58
N SER A 5 -27.98 6.15 -15.46
CA SER A 5 -27.44 6.90 -16.61
C SER A 5 -26.04 6.43 -16.98
N LEU A 6 -25.22 6.10 -15.99
CA LEU A 6 -23.85 5.62 -16.17
C LEU A 6 -23.81 4.25 -16.86
N VAL A 7 -24.69 3.33 -16.43
CA VAL A 7 -24.83 2.00 -17.07
C VAL A 7 -25.22 2.12 -18.54
N ARG A 8 -26.11 3.06 -18.90
CA ARG A 8 -26.54 3.27 -20.29
C ARG A 8 -25.48 3.91 -21.18
N GLN A 9 -24.65 4.82 -20.66
CA GLN A 9 -23.56 5.41 -21.43
C GLN A 9 -22.52 4.36 -21.85
N LEU A 10 -22.22 3.40 -20.98
CA LEU A 10 -21.26 2.32 -21.24
C LEU A 10 -21.69 1.40 -22.40
N GLU A 11 -22.99 1.15 -22.58
CA GLU A 11 -23.49 0.29 -23.67
C GLU A 11 -23.28 0.89 -25.06
N THR A 12 -23.10 2.22 -25.17
CA THR A 12 -23.02 2.92 -26.47
C THR A 12 -21.61 3.09 -27.03
N GLN A 13 -20.56 2.91 -26.22
CA GLN A 13 -19.17 3.23 -26.62
C GLN A 13 -18.34 2.04 -27.17
N GLY A 14 -18.83 0.80 -27.10
CA GLY A 14 -18.06 -0.42 -27.43
C GLY A 14 -17.79 -0.72 -28.92
N LYS A 15 -17.73 0.29 -29.80
CA LYS A 15 -17.44 0.09 -31.24
C LYS A 15 -16.12 0.72 -31.65
N THR A 16 -14.97 0.11 -31.29
CA THR A 16 -13.74 0.04 -32.13
C THR A 16 -12.51 -0.41 -31.32
N ARG A 17 -12.18 -1.70 -31.39
CA ARG A 17 -10.86 -2.36 -31.46
C ARG A 17 -10.98 -3.77 -30.87
N ASN A 18 -10.43 -4.75 -31.57
CA ASN A 18 -10.60 -6.17 -31.23
C ASN A 18 -9.50 -6.64 -30.27
N ASP A 19 -9.12 -5.81 -29.29
CA ASP A 19 -8.10 -6.18 -28.31
C ASP A 19 -8.73 -7.11 -27.24
N PRO A 20 -8.23 -8.34 -27.05
CA PRO A 20 -8.76 -9.24 -26.02
C PRO A 20 -8.67 -8.66 -24.60
N ARG A 21 -7.68 -7.81 -24.30
CA ARG A 21 -7.55 -7.16 -22.98
C ARG A 21 -8.65 -6.11 -22.77
N GLU A 22 -9.01 -5.39 -23.81
CA GLU A 22 -10.10 -4.41 -23.77
C GLU A 22 -11.44 -5.08 -23.50
N LYS A 23 -11.71 -6.21 -24.17
CA LYS A 23 -12.93 -7.02 -23.90
C LYS A 23 -12.97 -7.56 -22.47
N GLN A 24 -11.82 -7.99 -21.94
CA GLN A 24 -11.73 -8.46 -20.55
C GLN A 24 -11.99 -7.33 -19.57
N ALA A 25 -11.38 -6.16 -19.78
CA ALA A 25 -11.64 -4.97 -18.96
C ALA A 25 -13.14 -4.61 -18.95
N GLU A 26 -13.76 -4.53 -20.13
CA GLU A 26 -15.20 -4.24 -20.26
C GLU A 26 -16.09 -5.27 -19.55
N LEU A 27 -15.75 -6.57 -19.65
CA LEU A 27 -16.48 -7.63 -18.98
C LEU A 27 -16.43 -7.47 -17.45
N PHE A 28 -15.24 -7.20 -16.91
CA PHE A 28 -15.04 -7.00 -15.48
C PHE A 28 -15.70 -5.72 -14.97
N LEU A 29 -15.63 -4.62 -15.74
CA LEU A 29 -16.35 -3.39 -15.44
C LEU A 29 -17.85 -3.64 -15.38
N LYS A 30 -18.43 -4.29 -16.40
CA LYS A 30 -19.86 -4.59 -16.45
C LYS A 30 -20.30 -5.40 -15.23
N LYS A 31 -19.58 -6.48 -14.92
CA LYS A 31 -19.83 -7.30 -13.73
C LYS A 31 -19.75 -6.49 -12.43
N GLY A 32 -18.71 -5.65 -12.30
CA GLY A 32 -18.55 -4.78 -11.12
C GLY A 32 -19.70 -3.79 -10.96
N MET A 33 -20.18 -3.20 -12.05
CA MET A 33 -21.31 -2.29 -12.06
C MET A 33 -22.64 -2.99 -11.73
N GLU A 34 -22.85 -4.21 -12.24
CA GLU A 34 -24.03 -5.03 -11.90
C GLU A 34 -24.06 -5.38 -10.41
N LEU A 35 -22.93 -5.80 -9.85
CA LEU A 35 -22.79 -6.10 -8.41
C LEU A 35 -22.98 -4.83 -7.56
N LEU A 36 -22.42 -3.70 -7.97
CA LEU A 36 -22.64 -2.42 -7.30
C LEU A 36 -24.11 -1.99 -7.33
N HIS A 37 -24.79 -2.19 -8.47
CA HIS A 37 -26.22 -1.94 -8.58
C HIS A 37 -27.04 -2.85 -7.67
N GLN A 38 -26.69 -4.15 -7.62
CA GLN A 38 -27.32 -5.09 -6.71
C GLN A 38 -27.11 -4.68 -5.24
N ALA A 39 -25.88 -4.34 -4.85
CA ALA A 39 -25.59 -3.84 -3.51
C ALA A 39 -26.41 -2.58 -3.19
N HIS A 40 -26.61 -1.68 -4.16
CA HIS A 40 -27.45 -0.50 -4.01
C HIS A 40 -28.93 -0.85 -3.79
N LEU A 41 -29.49 -1.80 -4.56
CA LEU A 41 -30.86 -2.28 -4.37
C LEU A 41 -31.07 -2.89 -2.97
N GLU A 42 -30.04 -3.57 -2.46
CA GLU A 42 -29.98 -4.14 -1.12
C GLU A 42 -29.66 -3.11 -0.02
N LYS A 43 -29.57 -1.82 -0.37
CA LYS A 43 -29.20 -0.71 0.52
C LYS A 43 -27.87 -0.95 1.24
N PHE A 44 -26.93 -1.59 0.56
CA PHE A 44 -25.57 -1.87 1.02
C PHE A 44 -25.49 -2.72 2.31
N LYS A 45 -26.54 -3.48 2.64
CA LYS A 45 -26.55 -4.34 3.83
C LYS A 45 -25.62 -5.55 3.73
N GLN A 46 -25.34 -6.02 2.52
CA GLN A 46 -24.49 -7.18 2.28
C GLN A 46 -23.07 -6.76 1.93
N THR A 47 -22.16 -6.91 2.90
CA THR A 47 -20.72 -6.62 2.70
C THR A 47 -20.08 -7.53 1.65
N ALA A 48 -20.57 -8.76 1.50
CA ALA A 48 -20.09 -9.72 0.51
C ALA A 48 -20.28 -9.21 -0.93
N THR A 49 -21.44 -8.65 -1.26
CA THR A 49 -21.74 -8.13 -2.61
C THR A 49 -20.84 -6.94 -2.95
N LEU A 50 -20.61 -6.05 -1.99
CA LEU A 50 -19.67 -4.93 -2.16
C LEU A 50 -18.24 -5.41 -2.39
N SER A 51 -17.77 -6.41 -1.64
CA SER A 51 -16.45 -7.00 -1.84
C SER A 51 -16.29 -7.56 -3.26
N GLN A 52 -17.29 -8.31 -3.75
CA GLN A 52 -17.26 -8.84 -5.11
C GLN A 52 -17.24 -7.74 -6.18
N ALA A 53 -17.95 -6.63 -5.94
CA ALA A 53 -17.91 -5.47 -6.82
C ALA A 53 -16.51 -4.86 -6.87
N VAL A 54 -15.86 -4.67 -5.71
CA VAL A 54 -14.49 -4.17 -5.61
C VAL A 54 -13.51 -5.07 -6.36
N ASP A 55 -13.61 -6.39 -6.20
CA ASP A 55 -12.74 -7.35 -6.89
C ASP A 55 -12.88 -7.27 -8.42
N ALA A 56 -14.13 -7.20 -8.91
CA ALA A 56 -14.41 -7.08 -10.34
C ALA A 56 -13.91 -5.75 -10.92
N LEU A 57 -14.15 -4.63 -10.24
CA LEU A 57 -13.67 -3.31 -10.66
C LEU A 57 -12.14 -3.22 -10.66
N SER A 58 -11.50 -3.81 -9.63
CA SER A 58 -10.04 -3.89 -9.54
C SER A 58 -9.45 -4.72 -10.68
N ALA A 59 -10.09 -5.85 -11.04
CA ALA A 59 -9.69 -6.63 -12.21
C ALA A 59 -9.81 -5.81 -13.50
N SER A 60 -10.88 -5.02 -13.68
CA SER A 60 -11.03 -4.12 -14.83
C SER A 60 -9.85 -3.15 -14.96
N ILE A 61 -9.43 -2.53 -13.85
CA ILE A 61 -8.27 -1.61 -13.81
C ILE A 61 -6.99 -2.32 -14.25
N LYS A 62 -6.77 -3.57 -13.80
CA LYS A 62 -5.60 -4.36 -14.18
C LYS A 62 -5.51 -4.56 -15.69
N PHE A 63 -6.64 -4.78 -16.36
CA PHE A 63 -6.67 -4.97 -17.82
C PHE A 63 -6.58 -3.65 -18.60
N LYS A 64 -7.18 -2.56 -18.10
CA LYS A 64 -7.18 -1.25 -18.78
C LYS A 64 -7.13 -0.08 -17.79
N ARG A 65 -5.91 0.38 -17.49
CA ARG A 65 -5.66 1.50 -16.55
C ARG A 65 -6.09 2.89 -17.06
N THR A 66 -6.40 3.01 -18.36
CA THR A 66 -6.81 4.29 -18.99
C THR A 66 -8.32 4.49 -18.97
N GLN A 67 -9.08 3.58 -18.36
CA GLN A 67 -10.52 3.66 -18.28
C GLN A 67 -10.92 4.32 -16.94
N PRO A 68 -11.63 5.47 -16.94
CA PRO A 68 -11.94 6.20 -15.71
C PRO A 68 -13.06 5.57 -14.87
N GLU A 69 -14.00 4.85 -15.48
CA GLU A 69 -15.22 4.37 -14.81
C GLU A 69 -14.98 3.39 -13.65
N PRO A 70 -14.05 2.41 -13.74
CA PRO A 70 -13.72 1.56 -12.60
C PRO A 70 -13.22 2.34 -11.38
N TYR A 71 -12.40 3.38 -11.59
CA TYR A 71 -11.88 4.22 -10.51
C TYR A 71 -13.01 5.02 -9.85
N LEU A 72 -13.90 5.60 -10.64
CA LEU A 72 -15.07 6.32 -10.13
C LEU A 72 -16.00 5.40 -9.32
N ALA A 73 -16.24 4.18 -9.80
CA ALA A 73 -17.08 3.21 -9.11
C ALA A 73 -16.47 2.77 -7.77
N LEU A 74 -15.14 2.55 -7.72
CA LEU A 74 -14.43 2.27 -6.46
C LEU A 74 -14.50 3.45 -5.50
N ALA A 75 -14.30 4.68 -5.97
CA ALA A 75 -14.46 5.88 -5.15
C ALA A 75 -15.87 5.98 -4.56
N TYR A 76 -16.90 5.63 -5.35
CA TYR A 76 -18.28 5.62 -4.87
C TYR A 76 -18.53 4.57 -3.79
N ILE A 77 -17.95 3.37 -3.93
CA ILE A 77 -18.00 2.33 -2.89
C ILE A 77 -17.32 2.81 -1.60
N LEU A 78 -16.13 3.40 -1.72
CA LEU A 78 -15.37 3.95 -0.59
C LEU A 78 -16.12 5.07 0.11
N PHE A 79 -16.80 5.93 -0.66
CA PHE A 79 -17.69 6.97 -0.12
C PHE A 79 -18.85 6.39 0.70
N ILE A 80 -19.44 5.27 0.26
CA ILE A 80 -20.56 4.62 0.96
C ILE A 80 -20.11 4.03 2.30
N ILE A 81 -18.89 3.48 2.37
CA ILE A 81 -18.30 2.95 3.61
C ILE A 81 -17.61 4.04 4.46
N GLU A 82 -17.77 5.30 4.07
CA GLU A 82 -17.21 6.49 4.75
C GLU A 82 -15.66 6.55 4.80
N ASP A 83 -14.98 5.79 3.96
CA ASP A 83 -13.53 5.92 3.73
C ASP A 83 -13.26 7.06 2.72
N PHE A 84 -13.39 8.29 3.20
CA PHE A 84 -13.25 9.50 2.39
C PHE A 84 -11.83 9.70 1.86
N GLU A 85 -10.80 9.29 2.59
CA GLU A 85 -9.42 9.50 2.17
C GLU A 85 -9.10 8.64 0.95
N SER A 86 -9.37 7.33 1.02
CA SER A 86 -9.18 6.43 -0.11
C SER A 86 -10.08 6.83 -1.30
N ALA A 87 -11.32 7.24 -1.05
CA ALA A 87 -12.23 7.68 -2.11
C ALA A 87 -11.65 8.87 -2.92
N ILE A 88 -11.00 9.83 -2.24
CA ILE A 88 -10.34 10.97 -2.90
C ILE A 88 -9.19 10.50 -3.80
N GLU A 89 -8.41 9.50 -3.39
CA GLU A 89 -7.32 8.97 -4.23
C GLU A 89 -7.85 8.38 -5.55
N TYR A 90 -8.90 7.57 -5.49
CA TYR A 90 -9.53 7.02 -6.69
C TYR A 90 -10.19 8.10 -7.56
N LEU A 91 -10.76 9.16 -6.96
CA LEU A 91 -11.27 10.31 -7.71
C LEU A 91 -10.16 11.08 -8.43
N ARG A 92 -9.00 11.24 -7.79
CA ARG A 92 -7.84 11.87 -8.44
C ARG A 92 -7.37 11.08 -9.66
N GLU A 93 -7.33 9.76 -9.58
CA GLU A 93 -7.01 8.93 -10.76
C GLU A 93 -8.06 9.06 -11.85
N THR A 94 -9.35 9.08 -11.48
CA THR A 94 -10.45 9.33 -12.43
C THR A 94 -10.27 10.66 -13.15
N LEU A 95 -9.98 11.74 -12.41
CA LEU A 95 -9.78 13.08 -12.96
C LEU A 95 -8.44 13.23 -13.71
N ARG A 96 -7.41 12.44 -13.37
CA ARG A 96 -6.16 12.40 -14.13
C ARG A 96 -6.40 11.83 -15.53
N ILE A 97 -7.26 10.82 -15.65
CA ILE A 97 -7.63 10.18 -16.92
C ILE A 97 -8.64 11.04 -17.70
N SER A 98 -9.63 11.60 -17.01
CA SER A 98 -10.68 12.43 -17.58
C SER A 98 -10.88 13.69 -16.71
N PRO A 99 -10.15 14.78 -16.99
CA PRO A 99 -10.16 16.00 -16.16
C PRO A 99 -11.53 16.64 -15.96
N ASP A 100 -12.38 16.55 -16.97
CA ASP A 100 -13.71 17.16 -16.99
C ASP A 100 -14.83 16.16 -16.60
N HIS A 101 -14.50 15.05 -15.94
CA HIS A 101 -15.50 14.03 -15.58
C HIS A 101 -16.51 14.58 -14.55
N PRO A 102 -17.78 14.82 -14.93
CA PRO A 102 -18.72 15.60 -14.11
C PRO A 102 -19.05 14.89 -12.79
N ASP A 103 -19.25 13.56 -12.85
CA ASP A 103 -19.55 12.75 -11.67
C ASP A 103 -18.40 12.73 -10.66
N ALA A 104 -17.14 12.70 -11.12
CA ALA A 104 -15.98 12.67 -10.25
C ALA A 104 -15.80 13.99 -9.52
N LEU A 105 -15.96 15.12 -10.23
CA LEU A 105 -15.96 16.46 -9.64
C LEU A 105 -17.07 16.62 -8.61
N GLY A 106 -18.30 16.21 -8.94
CA GLY A 106 -19.44 16.27 -8.03
C GLY A 106 -19.25 15.43 -6.76
N LEU A 107 -18.72 14.21 -6.90
CA LEU A 107 -18.46 13.35 -5.74
C LEU A 107 -17.33 13.93 -4.86
N LEU A 108 -16.28 14.49 -5.47
CA LEU A 108 -15.17 15.12 -4.74
C LEU A 108 -15.65 16.33 -3.92
N GLU A 109 -16.54 17.15 -4.48
CA GLU A 109 -17.16 18.27 -3.76
C GLU A 109 -17.96 17.78 -2.55
N ILE A 110 -18.79 16.74 -2.72
CA ILE A 110 -19.59 16.16 -1.62
C ILE A 110 -18.67 15.62 -0.52
N ILE A 111 -17.62 14.89 -0.87
CA ILE A 111 -16.68 14.30 0.09
C ILE A 111 -15.94 15.39 0.86
N THR A 112 -15.44 16.42 0.17
CA THR A 112 -14.70 17.51 0.82
C THR A 112 -15.59 18.27 1.81
N GLN A 113 -16.84 18.55 1.46
CA GLN A 113 -17.82 19.16 2.38
C GLN A 113 -18.08 18.27 3.61
N LYS A 114 -18.34 16.97 3.42
CA LYS A 114 -18.53 16.02 4.54
C LYS A 114 -17.30 15.92 5.44
N SER A 115 -16.11 15.84 4.86
CA SER A 115 -14.86 15.74 5.60
C SER A 115 -14.55 17.00 6.41
N ALA A 116 -14.96 18.17 5.93
CA ALA A 116 -14.83 19.43 6.65
C ALA A 116 -15.76 19.47 7.88
N LEU A 117 -16.99 18.95 7.73
CA LEU A 117 -17.96 18.84 8.82
C LEU A 117 -17.49 17.85 9.90
N SER A 118 -16.92 16.71 9.52
CA SER A 118 -16.41 15.72 10.49
C SER A 118 -15.15 16.20 11.24
N LYS A 119 -14.28 16.96 10.57
CA LYS A 119 -13.10 17.61 11.20
C LYS A 119 -13.49 18.73 12.18
N SER A 120 -14.64 19.38 11.95
CA SER A 120 -15.18 20.39 12.86
C SER A 120 -15.74 19.80 14.17
N SER A 121 -16.13 18.52 14.18
CA SER A 121 -16.68 17.86 15.38
C SER A 121 -15.71 16.90 16.07
N SER A 122 -14.60 16.55 15.42
CA SER A 122 -13.53 15.75 16.00
C SER A 122 -12.42 16.65 16.53
N GLN A 123 -12.63 17.22 17.73
CA GLN A 123 -11.48 17.24 18.64
C GLN A 123 -11.00 15.79 18.72
N PRO A 124 -9.71 15.48 18.47
CA PRO A 124 -9.23 14.12 18.59
C PRO A 124 -9.63 13.65 19.99
N PRO A 125 -10.53 12.64 20.12
CA PRO A 125 -10.85 12.10 21.44
C PRO A 125 -9.50 11.70 22.01
N SER A 126 -9.12 12.31 23.15
CA SER A 126 -7.77 12.20 23.66
C SER A 126 -7.42 10.71 23.65
N SER A 127 -6.43 10.33 22.85
CA SER A 127 -6.00 8.95 22.66
C SER A 127 -5.33 8.38 23.91
N ARG A 128 -5.59 8.98 25.07
CA ARG A 128 -5.27 8.37 26.34
C ARG A 128 -6.09 7.07 26.38
N PRO A 129 -5.44 5.90 26.46
CA PRO A 129 -6.14 4.70 26.89
C PRO A 129 -6.94 5.10 28.15
N PRO A 130 -8.16 4.58 28.33
CA PRO A 130 -8.91 4.86 29.55
C PRO A 130 -7.93 4.67 30.71
N HIS A 131 -7.81 5.68 31.59
CA HIS A 131 -7.04 5.52 32.82
C HIS A 131 -7.83 4.53 33.65
N PHE A 132 -7.62 3.25 33.41
CA PHE A 132 -8.07 2.18 34.28
C PHE A 132 -7.40 2.47 35.62
N VAL A 133 -8.23 2.62 36.65
CA VAL A 133 -7.78 2.94 38.00
C VAL A 133 -6.74 1.89 38.36
N ALA A 134 -5.46 2.28 38.33
CA ALA A 134 -4.38 1.41 38.77
C ALA A 134 -4.72 1.05 40.21
N ALA A 135 -5.01 -0.23 40.45
CA ALA A 135 -5.50 -0.79 41.69
C ALA A 135 -4.73 -0.22 42.90
N SER A 136 -5.22 0.88 43.44
CA SER A 136 -4.69 1.46 44.67
C SER A 136 -5.46 0.79 45.80
N GLU A 137 -5.02 -0.42 46.16
CA GLU A 137 -5.04 -1.13 47.46
C GLU A 137 -6.25 -1.00 48.42
N SER A 138 -7.35 -0.40 47.99
CA SER A 138 -8.61 -0.44 48.72
C SER A 138 -9.36 -1.65 48.20
N GLU A 139 -9.66 -2.62 49.07
CA GLU A 139 -10.50 -3.83 48.89
C GLU A 139 -11.96 -3.50 48.49
N ALA A 140 -12.17 -2.46 47.69
CA ALA A 140 -13.42 -2.24 47.01
C ALA A 140 -13.57 -3.36 45.98
N GLU A 141 -14.62 -4.17 46.13
CA GLU A 141 -15.08 -5.18 45.19
C GLU A 141 -14.94 -4.64 43.76
N LEU A 142 -14.00 -5.22 43.00
CA LEU A 142 -13.85 -4.95 41.57
C LEU A 142 -15.10 -5.46 40.87
N ASP A 143 -15.83 -4.56 40.22
CA ASP A 143 -16.96 -4.92 39.36
C ASP A 143 -16.41 -5.45 38.03
N TYR A 144 -16.20 -6.78 37.98
CA TYR A 144 -15.65 -7.47 36.80
C TYR A 144 -16.55 -7.33 35.57
N ASP A 145 -17.87 -7.26 35.74
CA ASP A 145 -18.82 -7.07 34.64
C ASP A 145 -18.65 -5.67 34.02
N ALA A 146 -18.56 -4.63 34.84
CA ALA A 146 -18.30 -3.28 34.35
C ALA A 146 -16.95 -3.15 33.64
N LEU A 147 -15.91 -3.84 34.15
CA LEU A 147 -14.60 -3.87 33.51
C LEU A 147 -14.64 -4.61 32.16
N TYR A 148 -15.38 -5.71 32.07
CA TYR A 148 -15.60 -6.45 30.84
C TYR A 148 -16.29 -5.57 29.77
N ASP A 149 -17.40 -4.93 30.12
CA ASP A 149 -18.16 -4.05 29.20
C ASP A 149 -17.30 -2.88 28.71
N GLN A 150 -16.50 -2.30 29.61
CA GLN A 150 -15.58 -1.22 29.26
C GLN A 150 -14.50 -1.67 28.28
N LEU A 151 -13.92 -2.85 28.50
CA LEU A 151 -12.90 -3.42 27.62
C LEU A 151 -13.51 -3.82 26.26
N GLU A 152 -14.71 -4.41 26.25
CA GLU A 152 -15.40 -4.75 25.01
C GLU A 152 -15.65 -3.48 24.17
N ALA A 153 -16.22 -2.44 24.78
CA ALA A 153 -16.46 -1.16 24.13
C ALA A 153 -15.17 -0.53 23.61
N PHE A 154 -14.08 -0.61 24.39
CA PHE A 154 -12.76 -0.16 23.97
C PHE A 154 -12.26 -0.91 22.73
N ILE A 155 -12.30 -2.25 22.73
CA ILE A 155 -11.86 -3.08 21.59
C ILE A 155 -12.67 -2.74 20.34
N VAL A 156 -14.01 -2.69 20.45
CA VAL A 156 -14.89 -2.34 19.33
C VAL A 156 -14.57 -0.96 18.77
N GLN A 157 -14.36 0.03 19.64
CA GLN A 157 -13.97 1.38 19.23
C GLN A 157 -12.61 1.39 18.51
N GLN A 158 -11.60 0.67 19.04
CA GLN A 158 -10.27 0.63 18.41
C GLN A 158 -10.32 -0.10 17.07
N VAL A 159 -11.03 -1.22 16.96
CA VAL A 159 -11.23 -1.96 15.69
C VAL A 159 -11.87 -1.05 14.64
N SER A 160 -12.91 -0.29 15.00
CA SER A 160 -13.55 0.68 14.10
C SER A 160 -12.64 1.85 13.74
N ARG A 161 -11.71 2.25 14.61
CA ARG A 161 -10.76 3.32 14.33
C ARG A 161 -9.69 2.86 13.33
N VAL A 162 -9.14 1.66 13.54
CA VAL A 162 -8.08 1.13 12.66
C VAL A 162 -8.61 0.70 11.30
N SER A 163 -9.91 0.40 11.16
CA SER A 163 -10.50 0.16 9.84
C SER A 163 -10.50 1.39 8.94
N LEU A 164 -10.30 2.59 9.52
CA LEU A 164 -10.12 3.84 8.79
C LEU A 164 -8.65 4.13 8.47
N PHE A 165 -7.71 3.26 8.84
CA PHE A 165 -6.30 3.50 8.54
C PHE A 165 -6.05 3.40 7.04
N PRO A 166 -5.25 4.32 6.47
CA PRO A 166 -4.94 4.30 5.05
C PRO A 166 -4.21 3.01 4.69
N ALA A 167 -4.40 2.55 3.44
CA ALA A 167 -3.68 1.41 2.90
C ALA A 167 -2.20 1.76 2.67
N LEU A 168 -1.39 1.68 3.73
CA LEU A 168 0.04 1.93 3.65
C LEU A 168 0.75 0.87 2.80
N ARG A 169 1.77 1.32 2.09
CA ARG A 169 2.70 0.50 1.29
C ARG A 169 4.09 0.60 1.89
N PRO A 170 4.96 -0.41 1.69
CA PRO A 170 6.36 -0.28 2.04
C PRO A 170 6.98 0.92 1.32
N ARG A 171 7.90 1.64 1.98
CA ARG A 171 8.62 2.78 1.40
C ARG A 171 10.04 2.81 1.94
N ALA A 172 11.00 3.17 1.09
CA ALA A 172 12.37 3.40 1.53
C ALA A 172 12.57 4.73 2.27
N ASP A 173 11.70 5.71 2.03
CA ASP A 173 11.89 7.05 2.55
C ASP A 173 11.67 7.11 4.08
N SER A 174 12.54 7.86 4.76
CA SER A 174 12.53 7.93 6.23
C SER A 174 11.22 8.47 6.81
N LYS A 175 10.44 9.25 6.03
CA LYS A 175 9.16 9.80 6.48
C LYS A 175 8.08 8.72 6.42
N GLY A 176 7.97 8.00 5.30
CA GLY A 176 7.06 6.87 5.13
C GLY A 176 7.30 5.78 6.16
N GLN A 177 8.56 5.41 6.42
CA GLN A 177 8.90 4.44 7.47
C GLN A 177 8.47 4.91 8.87
N LYS A 178 8.67 6.19 9.20
CA LYS A 178 8.23 6.75 10.48
C LYS A 178 6.70 6.74 10.63
N GLU A 179 5.97 6.98 9.54
CA GLU A 179 4.51 6.88 9.53
C GLU A 179 4.06 5.43 9.82
N ILE A 180 4.62 4.44 9.11
CA ILE A 180 4.32 3.01 9.37
C ILE A 180 4.68 2.63 10.81
N LEU A 181 5.85 3.05 11.30
CA LEU A 181 6.33 2.76 12.65
C LEU A 181 5.40 3.34 13.72
N LYS A 182 4.90 4.56 13.50
CA LYS A 182 3.96 5.20 14.41
C LYS A 182 2.68 4.37 14.53
N PHE A 183 2.07 3.95 13.42
CA PHE A 183 0.86 3.12 13.44
C PHE A 183 1.11 1.75 14.09
N TYR A 184 2.25 1.13 13.80
CA TYR A 184 2.66 -0.12 14.44
C TYR A 184 2.74 0.02 15.96
N GLN A 185 3.38 1.08 16.46
CA GLN A 185 3.50 1.36 17.89
C GLN A 185 2.13 1.61 18.54
N GLU A 186 1.27 2.41 17.90
CA GLU A 186 -0.08 2.67 18.41
C GLU A 186 -0.90 1.38 18.56
N ILE A 187 -0.89 0.49 17.55
CA ILE A 187 -1.62 -0.79 17.61
C ILE A 187 -1.02 -1.70 18.68
N LYS A 188 0.30 -1.75 18.78
CA LYS A 188 1.00 -2.57 19.78
C LYS A 188 0.67 -2.12 21.21
N GLU A 189 0.59 -0.82 21.46
CA GLU A 189 0.16 -0.28 22.75
C GLU A 189 -1.30 -0.63 23.08
N ILE A 190 -2.20 -0.54 22.10
CA ILE A 190 -3.60 -0.95 22.24
C ILE A 190 -3.70 -2.44 22.60
N LEU A 191 -3.02 -3.31 21.84
CA LEU A 191 -3.01 -4.75 22.09
C LEU A 191 -2.47 -5.08 23.47
N LEU A 192 -1.34 -4.48 23.85
CA LEU A 192 -0.73 -4.68 25.17
C LEU A 192 -1.66 -4.23 26.30
N SER A 193 -2.35 -3.09 26.14
CA SER A 193 -3.30 -2.58 27.13
C SER A 193 -4.52 -3.48 27.27
N ALA A 194 -5.08 -3.97 26.15
CA ALA A 194 -6.21 -4.90 26.16
C ALA A 194 -5.83 -6.24 26.79
N GLN A 195 -4.67 -6.81 26.41
CA GLN A 195 -4.15 -8.06 26.98
C GLN A 195 -3.97 -7.99 28.49
N LYS A 196 -3.41 -6.89 29.01
CA LYS A 196 -3.28 -6.69 30.46
C LYS A 196 -4.62 -6.68 31.19
N GLN A 197 -5.66 -6.12 30.59
CA GLN A 197 -7.00 -6.10 31.21
C GLN A 197 -7.71 -7.45 31.09
N MET A 198 -7.57 -8.14 29.96
CA MET A 198 -8.07 -9.51 29.83
C MET A 198 -7.43 -10.42 30.88
N GLN A 199 -6.14 -10.28 31.16
CA GLN A 199 -5.47 -11.06 32.21
C GLN A 199 -6.08 -10.85 33.60
N ILE A 200 -6.59 -9.64 33.91
CA ILE A 200 -7.31 -9.38 35.18
C ILE A 200 -8.69 -10.06 35.15
N LEU A 201 -9.39 -9.97 34.02
CA LEU A 201 -10.72 -10.59 33.87
C LEU A 201 -10.67 -12.12 33.87
N GLU A 202 -9.58 -12.73 33.38
CA GLU A 202 -9.38 -14.18 33.32
C GLU A 202 -9.42 -14.88 34.69
N GLU A 203 -9.29 -14.13 35.79
CA GLU A 203 -9.41 -14.68 37.14
C GLU A 203 -10.87 -15.09 37.48
N GLU A 204 -11.86 -14.37 36.95
CA GLU A 204 -13.27 -14.52 37.33
C GLU A 204 -14.23 -14.74 36.14
N LEU A 205 -13.84 -14.37 34.92
CA LEU A 205 -14.68 -14.37 33.72
C LEU A 205 -14.01 -15.06 32.52
N GLU A 206 -14.83 -15.65 31.65
CA GLU A 206 -14.38 -16.17 30.35
C GLU A 206 -14.17 -15.02 29.35
N VAL A 207 -12.94 -14.87 28.83
CA VAL A 207 -12.57 -13.75 27.93
C VAL A 207 -12.48 -14.13 26.45
N GLN A 208 -12.96 -15.31 26.05
CA GLN A 208 -12.77 -15.83 24.68
C GLN A 208 -13.42 -14.94 23.61
N ASP A 209 -14.56 -14.32 23.92
CA ASP A 209 -15.24 -13.39 23.02
C ASP A 209 -14.42 -12.10 22.82
N LEU A 210 -13.80 -11.57 23.88
CA LEU A 210 -12.90 -10.42 23.81
C LEU A 210 -11.65 -10.73 22.97
N GLN A 211 -11.04 -11.91 23.16
CA GLN A 211 -9.92 -12.38 22.35
C GLN A 211 -10.29 -12.46 20.87
N THR A 212 -11.46 -13.01 20.56
CA THR A 212 -11.98 -13.08 19.18
C THR A 212 -12.16 -11.70 18.57
N ARG A 213 -12.70 -10.74 19.33
CA ARG A 213 -12.85 -9.34 18.90
C ARG A 213 -11.51 -8.62 18.73
N LEU A 214 -10.45 -9.06 19.40
CA LEU A 214 -9.10 -8.48 19.31
C LEU A 214 -8.34 -8.91 18.05
N GLN A 215 -8.68 -10.05 17.45
CA GLN A 215 -7.98 -10.63 16.29
C GLN A 215 -7.72 -9.65 15.11
N PRO A 216 -8.65 -8.77 14.71
CA PRO A 216 -8.39 -7.81 13.64
C PRO A 216 -7.20 -6.87 13.94
N LEU A 217 -7.01 -6.48 15.20
CA LEU A 217 -5.88 -5.65 15.62
C LEU A 217 -4.56 -6.44 15.57
N GLU A 218 -4.57 -7.72 15.93
CA GLU A 218 -3.39 -8.59 15.83
C GLU A 218 -2.97 -8.84 14.38
N VAL A 219 -3.93 -9.03 13.48
CA VAL A 219 -3.67 -9.15 12.04
C VAL A 219 -3.04 -7.86 11.50
N LEU A 220 -3.54 -6.70 11.93
CA LEU A 220 -2.97 -5.41 11.54
C LEU A 220 -1.57 -5.19 12.11
N GLU A 221 -1.31 -5.57 13.36
CA GLU A 221 0.01 -5.51 13.98
C GLU A 221 1.05 -6.30 13.16
N LYS A 222 0.73 -7.56 12.84
CA LYS A 222 1.57 -8.42 11.99
C LYS A 222 1.79 -7.82 10.60
N ARG A 223 0.75 -7.25 10.00
CA ARG A 223 0.84 -6.58 8.70
C ARG A 223 1.80 -5.39 8.76
N PHE A 224 1.68 -4.52 9.76
CA PHE A 224 2.58 -3.37 9.89
C PHE A 224 4.03 -3.78 10.20
N ALA A 225 4.23 -4.82 11.00
CA ALA A 225 5.56 -5.40 11.23
C ALA A 225 6.19 -5.87 9.90
N LEU A 226 5.42 -6.58 9.06
CA LEU A 226 5.88 -7.01 7.74
C LEU A 226 6.19 -5.82 6.82
N LEU A 227 5.34 -4.79 6.81
CA LEU A 227 5.59 -3.58 6.02
C LEU A 227 6.88 -2.87 6.43
N LEU A 228 7.18 -2.81 7.74
CA LEU A 228 8.44 -2.25 8.24
C LEU A 228 9.65 -3.09 7.80
N GLN A 229 9.55 -4.42 7.89
CA GLN A 229 10.62 -5.32 7.46
C GLN A 229 10.92 -5.13 5.96
N ILE A 230 9.88 -5.09 5.11
CA ILE A 230 10.05 -4.90 3.67
C ILE A 230 10.61 -3.51 3.38
N SER A 231 10.14 -2.47 4.09
CA SER A 231 10.67 -1.11 3.93
C SER A 231 12.17 -1.03 4.24
N GLU A 232 12.66 -1.77 5.24
CA GLU A 232 14.08 -1.86 5.53
C GLU A 232 14.84 -2.64 4.45
N GLN A 233 14.26 -3.73 3.92
CA GLN A 233 14.86 -4.47 2.79
C GLN A 233 15.03 -3.57 1.55
N ILE A 234 13.99 -2.82 1.17
CA ILE A 234 14.04 -1.86 0.05
C ILE A 234 15.16 -0.84 0.27
N LYS A 235 15.29 -0.31 1.50
CA LYS A 235 16.34 0.65 1.83
C LYS A 235 17.75 0.05 1.72
N VAL A 236 17.95 -1.19 2.17
CA VAL A 236 19.24 -1.89 2.02
C VAL A 236 19.58 -2.10 0.55
N ILE A 237 18.61 -2.51 -0.27
CA ILE A 237 18.80 -2.68 -1.72
C ILE A 237 19.19 -1.36 -2.37
N LEU A 238 18.49 -0.26 -2.06
CA LEU A 238 18.83 1.07 -2.60
C LEU A 238 20.25 1.51 -2.23
N GLN A 239 20.66 1.32 -0.97
CA GLN A 239 22.01 1.66 -0.53
C GLN A 239 23.09 0.84 -1.27
N ARG A 240 22.81 -0.44 -1.54
CA ARG A 240 23.70 -1.28 -2.35
C ARG A 240 23.77 -0.79 -3.79
N ILE A 241 22.63 -0.52 -4.43
CA ILE A 241 22.60 0.01 -5.80
C ILE A 241 23.37 1.33 -5.88
N GLU A 242 23.21 2.24 -4.91
CA GLU A 242 23.94 3.50 -4.85
C GLU A 242 25.47 3.28 -4.73
N SER A 243 25.90 2.34 -3.87
CA SER A 243 27.32 1.98 -3.74
C SER A 243 27.90 1.41 -5.04
N GLU A 244 27.22 0.46 -5.67
CA GLU A 244 27.67 -0.13 -6.94
C GLU A 244 27.67 0.90 -8.07
N PHE A 245 26.72 1.83 -8.05
CA PHE A 245 26.65 2.92 -9.02
C PHE A 245 27.86 3.85 -8.90
N GLU A 246 28.26 4.23 -7.68
CA GLU A 246 29.47 5.02 -7.45
C GLU A 246 30.73 4.30 -7.93
N ILE A 247 30.83 2.99 -7.67
CA ILE A 247 31.95 2.16 -8.15
C ILE A 247 31.97 2.16 -9.68
N ALA A 248 30.85 1.84 -10.33
CA ALA A 248 30.76 1.82 -11.79
C ALA A 248 31.16 3.16 -12.40
N GLN A 249 30.68 4.28 -11.84
CA GLN A 249 31.06 5.63 -12.30
C GLN A 249 32.56 5.90 -12.16
N GLN A 250 33.18 5.49 -11.06
CA GLN A 250 34.62 5.65 -10.87
C GLN A 250 35.41 4.83 -11.89
N GLN A 251 34.97 3.60 -12.18
CA GLN A 251 35.61 2.76 -13.19
C GLN A 251 35.48 3.33 -14.61
N VAL A 252 34.32 3.89 -14.95
CA VAL A 252 34.13 4.58 -16.24
C VAL A 252 35.11 5.75 -16.40
N LEU A 253 35.36 6.50 -15.33
CA LEU A 253 36.31 7.62 -15.36
C LEU A 253 37.76 7.17 -15.50
N SER A 254 38.14 6.05 -14.86
CA SER A 254 39.51 5.52 -14.90
C SER A 254 39.86 4.80 -16.20
N LEU A 255 38.88 4.49 -17.07
CA LEU A 255 39.15 3.94 -18.42
C LEU A 255 40.14 4.78 -19.23
N GLY A 256 40.14 6.10 -19.05
CA GLY A 256 41.08 7.00 -19.74
C GLY A 256 42.51 6.96 -19.21
N GLU A 257 42.74 6.33 -18.05
CA GLU A 257 44.02 6.27 -17.35
C GLU A 257 44.72 4.91 -17.55
N ILE A 258 44.09 3.96 -18.24
CA ILE A 258 44.65 2.62 -18.50
C ILE A 258 45.79 2.72 -19.50
N GLU A 259 47.02 2.48 -19.04
CA GLU A 259 48.23 2.57 -19.87
C GLU A 259 48.77 1.20 -20.28
N ASN A 260 48.51 0.15 -19.49
CA ASN A 260 49.13 -1.16 -19.64
C ASN A 260 48.13 -2.30 -19.49
N ARG A 261 48.55 -3.50 -19.93
CA ARG A 261 47.72 -4.70 -19.97
C ARG A 261 47.24 -5.18 -18.60
N ASP A 262 48.03 -4.97 -17.57
CA ASP A 262 47.69 -5.41 -16.22
C ASP A 262 46.52 -4.58 -15.65
N ASP A 263 46.51 -3.27 -15.89
CA ASP A 263 45.41 -2.36 -15.49
C ASP A 263 44.08 -2.73 -16.15
N PHE A 264 44.12 -3.13 -17.42
CA PHE A 264 42.93 -3.59 -18.14
C PHE A 264 42.41 -4.92 -17.63
N GLN A 265 43.28 -5.87 -17.29
CA GLN A 265 42.83 -7.13 -16.69
C GLN A 265 42.12 -6.86 -15.35
N ILE A 266 42.65 -5.94 -14.54
CA ILE A 266 41.97 -5.51 -13.31
C ILE A 266 40.60 -4.89 -13.62
N MET A 267 40.49 -4.12 -14.71
CA MET A 267 39.22 -3.53 -15.13
C MET A 267 38.19 -4.58 -15.57
N GLU A 268 38.61 -5.61 -16.31
CA GLU A 268 37.76 -6.74 -16.69
C GLU A 268 37.26 -7.51 -15.44
N GLU A 269 38.16 -7.79 -14.50
CA GLU A 269 37.81 -8.45 -13.22
C GLU A 269 36.82 -7.60 -12.40
N ASN A 270 36.99 -6.27 -12.38
CA ASN A 270 36.05 -5.36 -11.73
C ASN A 270 34.68 -5.34 -12.42
N LEU A 271 34.64 -5.35 -13.76
CA LEU A 271 33.38 -5.42 -14.51
C LEU A 271 32.64 -6.72 -14.22
N GLU A 272 33.34 -7.87 -14.21
CA GLU A 272 32.74 -9.17 -13.90
C GLU A 272 32.11 -9.15 -12.49
N SER A 273 32.83 -8.61 -11.49
CA SER A 273 32.29 -8.46 -10.14
C SER A 273 31.05 -7.54 -10.06
N LEU A 274 31.00 -6.48 -10.87
CA LEU A 274 29.84 -5.57 -10.94
C LEU A 274 28.64 -6.28 -11.59
N LEU A 275 28.86 -7.07 -12.64
CA LEU A 275 27.81 -7.85 -13.30
C LEU A 275 27.21 -8.89 -12.35
N ASP A 276 28.05 -9.66 -11.65
CA ASP A 276 27.60 -10.64 -10.64
C ASP A 276 26.74 -10.00 -9.54
N THR A 277 27.15 -8.80 -9.08
CA THR A 277 26.38 -8.08 -8.05
C THR A 277 25.08 -7.52 -8.62
N THR A 278 25.07 -7.11 -9.89
CA THR A 278 23.89 -6.59 -10.59
C THR A 278 22.84 -7.67 -10.81
N ASP A 279 23.25 -8.90 -11.07
CA ASP A 279 22.36 -10.07 -11.16
C ASP A 279 21.71 -10.39 -9.81
N GLN A 280 22.51 -10.38 -8.72
CA GLN A 280 21.97 -10.57 -7.37
C GLN A 280 20.95 -9.49 -6.99
N LEU A 281 21.20 -8.24 -7.37
CA LEU A 281 20.26 -7.14 -7.16
C LEU A 281 18.97 -7.33 -7.97
N ALA A 282 19.07 -7.83 -9.20
CA ALA A 282 17.91 -8.17 -10.03
C ALA A 282 17.02 -9.21 -9.34
N ASP A 283 17.63 -10.30 -8.85
CA ASP A 283 16.93 -11.38 -8.15
C ASP A 283 16.24 -10.87 -6.88
N GLU A 284 16.89 -9.98 -6.12
CA GLU A 284 16.31 -9.38 -4.91
C GLU A 284 15.10 -8.49 -5.23
N ILE A 285 15.19 -7.69 -6.30
CA ILE A 285 14.10 -6.83 -6.78
C ILE A 285 12.93 -7.69 -7.27
N GLU A 286 13.18 -8.72 -8.07
CA GLU A 286 12.14 -9.66 -8.51
C GLU A 286 11.49 -10.36 -7.32
N GLY A 287 12.28 -10.75 -6.31
CA GLY A 287 11.80 -11.34 -5.08
C GLY A 287 10.85 -10.43 -4.28
N LEU A 288 10.96 -9.10 -4.39
CA LEU A 288 9.99 -8.17 -3.81
C LEU A 288 8.67 -8.15 -4.59
N ASP A 289 8.73 -8.13 -5.93
CA ASP A 289 7.54 -8.13 -6.77
C ASP A 289 6.75 -9.44 -6.65
N GLN A 290 7.43 -10.59 -6.62
CA GLN A 290 6.80 -11.89 -6.40
C GLN A 290 6.06 -11.98 -5.04
N LYS A 291 6.53 -11.24 -4.02
CA LYS A 291 5.84 -11.14 -2.71
C LYS A 291 4.67 -10.15 -2.73
N GLY A 292 4.40 -9.48 -3.84
CA GLY A 292 3.33 -8.50 -4.00
C GLY A 292 3.70 -7.09 -3.54
N TYR A 293 5.00 -6.79 -3.47
CA TYR A 293 5.53 -5.49 -3.03
C TYR A 293 6.41 -4.86 -4.12
N PRO A 294 5.82 -4.49 -5.28
CA PRO A 294 6.57 -3.81 -6.33
C PRO A 294 7.15 -2.49 -5.77
N ALA A 295 8.42 -2.25 -6.06
CA ALA A 295 9.18 -1.11 -5.57
C ALA A 295 9.72 -0.30 -6.76
N PRO A 296 8.86 0.47 -7.45
CA PRO A 296 9.24 1.22 -8.66
C PRO A 296 10.36 2.23 -8.40
N GLU A 297 10.49 2.73 -7.18
CA GLU A 297 11.63 3.55 -6.77
C GLU A 297 12.97 2.81 -6.87
N VAL A 298 13.00 1.50 -6.59
CA VAL A 298 14.20 0.66 -6.69
C VAL A 298 14.52 0.39 -8.15
N GLU A 299 13.51 -0.02 -8.94
CA GLU A 299 13.65 -0.28 -10.37
C GLU A 299 14.23 0.94 -11.11
N GLY A 300 13.77 2.15 -10.76
CA GLY A 300 14.24 3.38 -11.38
C GLY A 300 15.70 3.73 -11.08
N VAL A 301 16.22 3.36 -9.90
CA VAL A 301 17.65 3.55 -9.56
C VAL A 301 18.48 2.41 -10.12
N TYR A 302 18.00 1.18 -10.06
CA TYR A 302 18.63 0.01 -10.66
C TYR A 302 18.85 0.16 -12.17
N ALA A 303 17.86 0.68 -12.91
CA ALA A 303 18.01 0.95 -14.34
C ALA A 303 19.15 1.95 -14.65
N LYS A 304 19.45 2.88 -13.74
CA LYS A 304 20.59 3.80 -13.90
C LYS A 304 21.92 3.08 -13.68
N LEU A 305 21.99 2.17 -12.69
CA LEU A 305 23.16 1.32 -12.48
C LEU A 305 23.47 0.48 -13.72
N VAL A 306 22.47 -0.23 -14.24
CA VAL A 306 22.63 -1.03 -15.47
C VAL A 306 23.18 -0.16 -16.60
N SER A 307 22.63 1.04 -16.81
CA SER A 307 23.10 1.95 -17.86
C SER A 307 24.53 2.44 -17.67
N GLU A 308 25.03 2.61 -16.43
CA GLU A 308 26.43 2.97 -16.19
C GLU A 308 27.37 1.76 -16.41
N ILE A 309 26.93 0.55 -16.04
CA ILE A 309 27.70 -0.68 -16.30
C ILE A 309 27.81 -0.94 -17.80
N GLU A 310 26.74 -0.72 -18.57
CA GLU A 310 26.78 -0.82 -20.04
C GLU A 310 27.83 0.14 -20.63
N LYS A 311 27.94 1.38 -20.14
CA LYS A 311 28.98 2.32 -20.58
C LYS A 311 30.38 1.85 -20.24
N LEU A 312 30.56 1.26 -19.05
CA LEU A 312 31.84 0.68 -18.64
C LEU A 312 32.23 -0.44 -19.59
N GLN A 313 31.29 -1.36 -19.87
CA GLN A 313 31.49 -2.46 -20.80
C GLN A 313 31.86 -1.98 -22.21
N ASP A 314 31.11 -1.05 -22.77
CA ASP A 314 31.40 -0.45 -24.09
C ASP A 314 32.81 0.16 -24.14
N GLY A 315 33.23 0.82 -23.05
CA GLY A 315 34.56 1.41 -22.94
C GLY A 315 35.70 0.38 -22.85
N ILE A 316 35.48 -0.72 -22.13
CA ILE A 316 36.43 -1.85 -22.07
C ILE A 316 36.55 -2.51 -23.45
N ASP A 317 35.43 -2.75 -24.14
CA ASP A 317 35.41 -3.36 -25.48
C ASP A 317 36.17 -2.49 -26.51
N GLU A 318 36.06 -1.16 -26.41
CA GLU A 318 36.82 -0.24 -27.24
C GLU A 318 38.34 -0.33 -26.96
N LEU A 319 38.74 -0.40 -25.69
CA LEU A 319 40.15 -0.57 -25.31
C LEU A 319 40.72 -1.91 -25.77
N ALA A 320 39.96 -3.00 -25.61
CA ALA A 320 40.33 -4.34 -26.06
C ALA A 320 40.64 -4.34 -27.57
N SER A 321 39.80 -3.64 -28.34
CA SER A 321 39.97 -3.50 -29.80
C SER A 321 41.29 -2.81 -30.15
N ARG A 322 41.72 -1.78 -29.41
CA ARG A 322 42.96 -1.02 -29.67
C ARG A 322 44.23 -1.85 -29.43
N TRP A 323 44.19 -2.82 -28.53
CA TRP A 323 45.35 -3.68 -28.25
C TRP A 323 45.39 -4.97 -29.08
N SER A 324 44.29 -5.30 -29.74
CA SER A 324 44.24 -6.40 -30.69
C SER A 324 44.94 -6.09 -32.03
N THR A 325 45.11 -4.80 -32.34
CA THR A 325 45.78 -4.27 -33.54
C THR A 325 47.27 -4.03 -33.35
#